data_AF-A0AAV0Z0U1-F1
#
_entry.id   AF-A0AAV0Z0U1-F1
#
_cell.length_a   1.000
_cell.length_b   1.000
_cell.length_c   1.000
_cell.angle_alpha   90.00
_cell.angle_beta   90.00
_cell.angle_gamma   90.00
#
_symmetry.space_group_name_H-M   'P 1'
#
loop_
_entity.id
_entity.type
_entity.pdbx_description
1 polymer ?
#
loop_
_entity_poly.entity_id
_entity_poly.type
_entity_poly.pdbx_seq_one_letter_code
_entity_poly.pdbx_strand_id
1 'polypeptide(L)'
;MQSLQSFAFILIFVILAFDVCESDDCSNPLKSISVSQSGKANFKTIQSAIDFVPAGNSQWIHIQISSGVYKEQVLIPKNKPCIYLEGAGSKSTSIEWGSHENATFDIKASNTAAKGITFTNTLNMPVLLDVINVVQAKAAKIHADKCAFYSCSFLGVQKYVLCESCRLLGMRSLDQMVVKEGSWS
;
A
#
# COMPACT_ATOMS: atom_id res chain seq x y z
N MET A 1 10.55 39.65 -37.09
CA MET A 1 11.15 38.29 -36.93
C MET A 1 11.32 37.84 -35.47
N GLN A 2 11.30 38.73 -34.46
CA GLN A 2 11.43 38.32 -33.05
C GLN A 2 10.18 37.63 -32.47
N SER A 3 8.97 38.01 -32.87
CA SER A 3 7.75 37.41 -32.31
C SER A 3 7.58 35.92 -32.68
N LEU A 4 8.00 35.53 -33.89
CA LEU A 4 7.89 34.14 -34.37
C LEU A 4 8.79 33.18 -33.57
N GLN A 5 9.96 33.64 -33.12
CA GLN A 5 10.84 32.83 -32.26
C GLN A 5 10.27 32.68 -30.85
N SER A 6 9.66 33.72 -30.28
CA SER A 6 9.01 33.63 -28.96
C SER A 6 7.84 32.64 -28.92
N PHE A 7 7.03 32.56 -29.97
CA PHE A 7 5.96 31.55 -30.05
C PHE A 7 6.50 30.12 -30.16
N ALA A 8 7.60 29.91 -30.89
CA ALA A 8 8.24 28.61 -31.01
C ALA A 8 8.80 28.14 -29.66
N PHE A 9 9.38 29.03 -28.84
CA PHE A 9 9.85 28.68 -27.49
C PHE A 9 8.70 28.33 -26.54
N ILE A 10 7.58 29.06 -26.59
CA ILE A 10 6.40 28.74 -25.77
C ILE A 10 5.82 27.38 -26.18
N LEU A 11 5.74 27.08 -27.49
CA LEU A 11 5.29 25.78 -27.97
C LEU A 11 6.20 24.64 -27.53
N ILE A 12 7.52 24.81 -27.60
CA ILE A 12 8.50 23.82 -27.13
C ILE A 12 8.38 23.62 -25.61
N PHE A 13 8.18 24.69 -24.83
CA PHE A 13 7.97 24.60 -23.38
C PHE A 13 6.66 23.89 -23.02
N VAL A 14 5.60 24.11 -23.79
CA VAL A 14 4.32 23.38 -23.63
C VAL A 14 4.50 21.91 -24.00
N ILE A 15 5.22 21.59 -25.08
CA ILE A 15 5.49 20.21 -25.50
C ILE A 15 6.41 19.47 -24.50
N LEU A 16 7.35 20.16 -23.86
CA LEU A 16 8.19 19.60 -22.79
C LEU A 16 7.47 19.55 -21.42
N ALA A 17 6.48 20.42 -21.18
CA ALA A 17 5.59 20.31 -20.01
C ALA A 17 4.52 19.21 -20.17
N PHE A 18 4.31 18.75 -21.40
CA PHE A 18 3.76 17.43 -21.72
C PHE A 18 4.81 16.32 -21.54
N ASP A 19 5.82 16.53 -20.68
CA ASP A 19 6.49 15.44 -20.00
C ASP A 19 5.41 14.47 -19.56
N VAL A 20 5.48 13.32 -20.22
CA VAL A 20 4.51 12.26 -20.21
C VAL A 20 4.24 11.94 -18.75
N CYS A 21 3.10 12.40 -18.22
CA CYS A 21 2.48 11.69 -17.12
C CYS A 21 2.08 10.36 -17.75
N GLU A 22 3.03 9.43 -17.80
CA GLU A 22 2.78 8.07 -18.20
C GLU A 22 1.82 7.60 -17.13
N SER A 23 0.53 7.64 -17.45
CA SER A 23 -0.43 6.87 -16.70
C SER A 23 -0.02 5.43 -16.96
N ASP A 24 0.83 4.90 -16.08
CA ASP A 24 1.06 3.48 -15.90
C ASP A 24 -0.28 2.89 -15.44
N ASP A 25 -1.23 2.86 -16.35
CA ASP A 25 -2.53 2.26 -16.13
C ASP A 25 -2.32 0.78 -16.35
N CYS A 26 -2.47 0.06 -15.24
CA CYS A 26 -2.31 -1.38 -15.20
C CYS A 26 -3.25 -2.04 -16.21
N SER A 27 -2.67 -2.76 -17.16
CA SER A 27 -3.38 -3.49 -18.19
C SER A 27 -4.08 -4.72 -17.62
N ASN A 28 -5.21 -5.07 -18.23
CA ASN A 28 -5.86 -6.38 -18.06
C ASN A 28 -5.30 -7.31 -19.16
N PRO A 29 -4.89 -8.57 -18.88
CA PRO A 29 -5.56 -9.51 -17.97
C PRO A 29 -4.97 -9.64 -16.55
N LEU A 30 -5.85 -10.00 -15.61
CA LEU A 30 -5.54 -10.25 -14.21
C LEU A 30 -4.86 -11.63 -14.01
N LYS A 31 -3.62 -11.67 -13.52
CA LYS A 31 -2.95 -12.92 -13.13
C LYS A 31 -3.19 -13.19 -11.66
N SER A 32 -3.69 -14.37 -11.30
CA SER A 32 -3.96 -14.74 -9.91
C SER A 32 -2.90 -15.67 -9.33
N ILE A 33 -2.44 -15.38 -8.12
CA ILE A 33 -1.57 -16.23 -7.30
C ILE A 33 -2.19 -16.39 -5.91
N SER A 34 -2.00 -17.55 -5.30
CA SER A 34 -2.56 -17.91 -4.00
C SER A 34 -1.50 -17.92 -2.91
N VAL A 35 -1.89 -17.47 -1.73
CA VAL A 35 -1.10 -17.51 -0.49
C VAL A 35 -1.89 -18.27 0.56
N SER A 36 -1.23 -19.27 1.15
CA SER A 36 -1.79 -20.05 2.26
C SER A 36 -0.68 -20.67 3.08
N GLN A 37 -0.84 -20.65 4.41
CA GLN A 37 0.05 -21.35 5.33
C GLN A 37 -0.14 -22.89 5.26
N SER A 38 -1.27 -23.37 4.72
CA SER A 38 -1.53 -24.79 4.44
C SER A 38 -1.11 -25.11 3.01
N GLY A 39 -0.23 -26.11 2.84
CA GLY A 39 0.65 -26.30 1.66
C GLY A 39 0.04 -26.65 0.30
N LYS A 40 -1.07 -26.03 -0.10
CA LYS A 40 -1.71 -26.16 -1.42
C LYS A 40 -1.69 -24.87 -2.26
N ALA A 41 -1.19 -23.77 -1.70
CA ALA A 41 -1.08 -22.48 -2.39
C ALA A 41 0.26 -22.31 -3.12
N ASN A 42 0.34 -21.30 -3.99
CA ASN A 42 1.58 -20.96 -4.70
C ASN A 42 2.67 -20.49 -3.73
N PHE A 43 2.28 -19.76 -2.68
CA PHE A 43 3.18 -19.20 -1.68
C PHE A 43 2.69 -19.46 -0.26
N LYS A 44 3.64 -19.56 0.68
CA LYS A 44 3.35 -19.69 2.12
C LYS A 44 3.25 -18.35 2.84
N THR A 45 3.90 -17.32 2.31
CA THR A 45 3.98 -15.98 2.88
C THR A 45 3.52 -14.94 1.87
N ILE A 46 3.04 -13.80 2.36
CA ILE A 46 2.56 -12.70 1.52
C ILE A 46 3.74 -12.00 0.86
N GLN A 47 4.85 -11.81 1.59
CA GLN A 47 6.06 -11.20 1.05
C GLN A 47 6.64 -12.02 -0.10
N SER A 48 6.66 -13.36 -0.03
CA SER A 48 7.17 -14.18 -1.14
C SER A 48 6.30 -14.08 -2.40
N ALA A 49 4.99 -13.87 -2.24
CA ALA A 49 4.09 -13.63 -3.37
C ALA A 49 4.33 -12.27 -4.03
N ILE A 50 4.60 -11.22 -3.23
CA ILE A 50 5.02 -9.90 -3.74
C ILE A 50 6.40 -9.97 -4.38
N ASP A 51 7.32 -10.74 -3.79
CA ASP A 51 8.67 -10.93 -4.29
C ASP A 51 8.70 -11.60 -5.66
N PHE A 52 7.72 -12.46 -5.94
CA PHE A 52 7.52 -13.10 -7.24
C PHE A 52 7.03 -12.15 -8.34
N VAL A 53 6.40 -11.01 -8.00
CA VAL A 53 5.95 -10.03 -9.02
C VAL A 53 7.17 -9.44 -9.74
N PRO A 54 7.20 -9.43 -11.09
CA PRO A 54 8.30 -8.84 -11.85
C PRO A 54 8.49 -7.36 -11.55
N ALA A 55 9.73 -6.88 -11.62
CA ALA A 55 9.99 -5.44 -11.61
C ALA A 55 9.43 -4.78 -12.88
N GLY A 56 8.85 -3.59 -12.75
CA GLY A 56 8.20 -2.87 -13.86
C GLY A 56 6.89 -3.50 -14.33
N ASN A 57 6.26 -4.32 -13.49
CA ASN A 57 5.02 -5.01 -13.84
C ASN A 57 3.89 -4.02 -14.17
N SER A 58 3.34 -4.12 -15.39
CA SER A 58 2.22 -3.29 -15.87
C SER A 58 0.90 -4.05 -15.97
N GLN A 59 0.82 -5.27 -15.41
CA GLN A 59 -0.39 -6.11 -15.43
C GLN A 59 -0.91 -6.31 -14.02
N TRP A 60 -2.24 -6.31 -13.81
CA TRP A 60 -2.77 -6.58 -12.48
C TRP A 60 -2.41 -8.00 -11.99
N ILE A 61 -1.76 -8.07 -10.83
CA ILE A 61 -1.50 -9.31 -10.10
C ILE A 61 -2.44 -9.39 -8.91
N HIS A 62 -3.35 -10.35 -8.95
CA HIS A 62 -4.25 -10.68 -7.86
C HIS A 62 -3.59 -11.69 -6.91
N ILE A 63 -3.36 -11.28 -5.68
CA ILE A 63 -2.81 -12.12 -4.62
C ILE A 63 -3.95 -12.50 -3.67
N GLN A 64 -4.42 -13.74 -3.80
CA GLN A 64 -5.49 -14.30 -2.98
C GLN A 64 -4.91 -14.90 -1.70
N ILE A 65 -5.26 -14.32 -0.56
CA ILE A 65 -4.72 -14.67 0.75
C ILE A 65 -5.78 -15.46 1.52
N SER A 66 -5.48 -16.72 1.81
CA SER A 66 -6.35 -17.59 2.60
C SER A 66 -6.50 -17.08 4.04
N SER A 67 -7.59 -17.43 4.71
CA SER A 67 -7.79 -17.11 6.13
C SER A 67 -6.61 -17.59 6.98
N GLY A 68 -6.15 -16.74 7.89
CA GLY A 68 -4.99 -17.03 8.73
C GLY A 68 -4.37 -15.76 9.33
N VAL A 69 -3.43 -15.98 10.24
CA VAL A 69 -2.61 -14.93 10.84
C VAL A 69 -1.20 -15.03 10.26
N TYR A 70 -0.84 -14.02 9.48
CA TYR A 70 0.43 -13.92 8.78
C TYR A 70 1.37 -13.02 9.59
N LYS A 71 2.30 -13.65 10.31
CA LYS A 71 3.28 -12.94 11.15
C LYS A 71 4.49 -12.52 10.34
N GLU A 72 4.34 -11.48 9.54
CA GLU A 72 5.37 -10.97 8.63
C GLU A 72 5.22 -9.46 8.42
N GLN A 73 6.34 -8.79 8.15
CA GLN A 73 6.33 -7.45 7.60
C GLN A 73 6.09 -7.53 6.10
N VAL A 74 5.17 -6.72 5.59
CA VAL A 74 4.85 -6.68 4.16
C VAL A 74 5.30 -5.35 3.57
N LEU A 75 6.21 -5.41 2.60
CA LEU A 75 6.72 -4.28 1.82
C LEU A 75 6.39 -4.49 0.34
N ILE A 76 5.68 -3.53 -0.24
CA ILE A 76 5.48 -3.44 -1.69
C ILE A 76 6.48 -2.41 -2.25
N PRO A 77 7.59 -2.83 -2.86
CA PRO A 77 8.63 -1.92 -3.33
C PRO A 77 8.18 -1.15 -4.57
N LYS A 78 8.66 0.08 -4.73
CA LYS A 78 8.23 1.04 -5.78
C LYS A 78 8.24 0.47 -7.20
N ASN A 79 9.17 -0.45 -7.49
CA ASN A 79 9.32 -1.08 -8.80
C ASN A 79 8.33 -2.22 -9.07
N LYS A 80 7.35 -2.47 -8.19
CA LYS A 80 6.34 -3.54 -8.36
C LYS A 80 4.92 -3.01 -8.28
N PRO A 81 4.47 -2.20 -9.27
CA PRO A 81 3.11 -1.69 -9.29
C PRO A 81 2.10 -2.76 -9.72
N CYS A 82 0.82 -2.37 -9.71
CA CYS A 82 -0.31 -3.18 -10.19
C CYS A 82 -0.58 -4.44 -9.35
N ILE A 83 -0.63 -4.29 -8.03
CA ILE A 83 -0.87 -5.40 -7.08
C ILE A 83 -2.23 -5.22 -6.42
N TYR A 84 -3.03 -6.30 -6.45
CA TYR A 84 -4.29 -6.39 -5.74
C TYR A 84 -4.23 -7.51 -4.70
N LEU A 85 -4.30 -7.16 -3.41
CA LEU A 85 -4.34 -8.09 -2.30
C LEU A 85 -5.79 -8.36 -1.89
N GLU A 86 -6.23 -9.62 -1.89
CA GLU A 86 -7.56 -9.99 -1.39
C GLU A 86 -7.44 -11.05 -0.30
N GLY A 87 -7.83 -10.69 0.93
CA GLY A 87 -7.98 -11.62 2.04
C GLY A 87 -9.37 -12.28 2.06
N ALA A 88 -9.51 -13.35 2.83
CA ALA A 88 -10.78 -14.03 3.08
C ALA A 88 -11.80 -13.20 3.90
N GLY A 89 -11.46 -11.95 4.24
CA GLY A 89 -12.24 -11.02 5.04
C GLY A 89 -11.43 -10.48 6.22
N SER A 90 -11.65 -9.23 6.62
CA SER A 90 -10.85 -8.57 7.67
C SER A 90 -10.90 -9.28 9.03
N LYS A 91 -11.97 -10.05 9.30
CA LYS A 91 -12.09 -10.88 10.52
C LYS A 91 -11.34 -12.21 10.43
N SER A 92 -11.02 -12.67 9.23
CA SER A 92 -10.47 -14.00 8.95
C SER A 92 -9.01 -13.97 8.50
N THR A 93 -8.53 -12.82 8.00
CA THR A 93 -7.17 -12.62 7.51
C THR A 93 -6.52 -11.43 8.23
N SER A 94 -5.46 -11.70 8.99
CA SER A 94 -4.68 -10.70 9.74
C SER A 94 -3.21 -10.78 9.35
N ILE A 95 -2.58 -9.63 9.12
CA ILE A 95 -1.14 -9.47 8.93
C ILE A 95 -0.60 -8.77 10.17
N GLU A 96 0.37 -9.38 10.83
CA GLU A 96 0.84 -8.95 12.13
C GLU A 96 2.36 -8.80 12.15
N TRP A 97 2.83 -7.65 12.59
CA TRP A 97 4.25 -7.38 12.77
C TRP A 97 4.48 -6.48 13.98
N GLY A 98 5.55 -6.70 14.73
CA GLY A 98 5.88 -5.88 15.89
C GLY A 98 7.15 -5.08 15.64
N SER A 99 7.02 -3.80 15.31
CA SER A 99 8.18 -2.92 15.13
C SER A 99 7.84 -1.46 15.40
N HIS A 100 8.78 -0.73 16.01
CA HIS A 100 8.72 0.73 16.17
C HIS A 100 9.12 1.47 14.90
N GLU A 101 10.18 0.98 14.25
CA GLU A 101 10.81 1.65 13.12
C GLU A 101 10.00 1.46 11.84
N ASN A 102 9.51 0.22 11.64
CA ASN A 102 8.83 -0.20 10.43
C ASN A 102 7.33 -0.37 10.65
N ALA A 103 6.53 0.03 9.65
CA ALA A 103 5.12 -0.31 9.62
C ALA A 103 4.93 -1.80 9.28
N THR A 104 3.84 -2.40 9.76
CA THR A 104 3.45 -3.76 9.37
C THR A 104 3.24 -3.87 7.86
N PHE A 105 2.65 -2.84 7.27
CA PHE A 105 2.41 -2.74 5.83
C PHE A 105 3.01 -1.46 5.25
N ASP A 106 4.05 -1.57 4.43
CA ASP A 106 4.73 -0.43 3.78
C ASP A 106 4.52 -0.51 2.26
N ILE A 107 3.89 0.51 1.69
CA ILE A 107 3.57 0.57 0.26
C ILE A 107 4.34 1.71 -0.38
N LYS A 108 5.19 1.35 -1.34
CA LYS A 108 5.94 2.30 -2.17
C LYS A 108 5.56 2.24 -3.65
N ALA A 109 4.79 1.23 -4.07
CA ALA A 109 4.33 1.10 -5.45
C ALA A 109 2.94 1.65 -5.67
N SER A 110 2.79 2.42 -6.75
CA SER A 110 1.50 2.93 -7.20
C SER A 110 0.61 1.81 -7.75
N ASN A 111 -0.69 2.07 -7.86
CA ASN A 111 -1.69 1.09 -8.30
C ASN A 111 -1.72 -0.15 -7.39
N THR A 112 -1.81 0.09 -6.08
CA THR A 112 -1.94 -0.98 -5.08
C THR A 112 -3.36 -0.98 -4.50
N ALA A 113 -4.05 -2.10 -4.58
CA ALA A 113 -5.35 -2.28 -3.96
C ALA A 113 -5.30 -3.38 -2.89
N ALA A 114 -6.03 -3.21 -1.79
CA ALA A 114 -6.19 -4.25 -0.78
C ALA A 114 -7.65 -4.37 -0.33
N LYS A 115 -8.11 -5.60 -0.12
CA LYS A 115 -9.46 -5.89 0.31
C LYS A 115 -9.52 -6.98 1.38
N GLY A 116 -10.32 -6.76 2.41
CA GLY A 116 -10.66 -7.80 3.39
C GLY A 116 -9.46 -8.29 4.21
N ILE A 117 -8.56 -7.39 4.61
CA ILE A 117 -7.36 -7.71 5.38
C ILE A 117 -7.28 -6.79 6.59
N THR A 118 -6.91 -7.34 7.75
CA THR A 118 -6.52 -6.56 8.92
C THR A 118 -5.01 -6.46 9.00
N PHE A 119 -4.48 -5.24 9.11
CA PHE A 119 -3.06 -4.98 9.32
C PHE A 119 -2.85 -4.53 10.76
N THR A 120 -2.05 -5.28 11.53
CA THR A 120 -1.86 -5.03 12.95
C THR A 120 -0.39 -4.84 13.26
N ASN A 121 -0.06 -3.74 13.92
CA ASN A 121 1.22 -3.60 14.59
C ASN A 121 1.08 -4.07 16.04
N THR A 122 1.75 -5.17 16.37
CA THR A 122 1.66 -5.82 17.69
C THR A 122 2.60 -5.22 18.73
N LEU A 123 3.40 -4.20 18.36
CA LEU A 123 4.24 -3.49 19.31
C LEU A 123 3.37 -2.84 20.40
N ASN A 124 3.71 -3.09 21.66
CA ASN A 124 2.97 -2.68 22.88
C ASN A 124 1.65 -3.44 23.15
N MET A 125 1.42 -4.61 22.53
CA MET A 125 0.29 -5.50 22.85
C MET A 125 0.72 -6.76 23.64
N PRO A 126 0.04 -7.15 24.73
CA PRO A 126 -0.91 -6.34 25.49
C PRO A 126 -0.19 -5.14 26.11
N VAL A 127 -0.92 -4.03 26.28
CA VAL A 127 -0.45 -2.86 27.02
C VAL A 127 -0.26 -3.29 28.47
N LEU A 128 0.90 -3.89 28.78
CA LEU A 128 1.35 -4.06 30.15
C LEU A 128 1.45 -2.65 30.72
N LEU A 129 0.60 -2.40 31.71
CA LEU A 129 0.27 -1.13 32.37
C LEU A 129 1.47 -0.40 33.01
N ASP A 130 2.70 -0.80 32.70
CA ASP A 130 3.93 -0.40 33.38
C ASP A 130 5.03 0.12 32.43
N VAL A 131 4.74 0.29 31.14
CA VAL A 131 5.70 0.87 30.18
C VAL A 131 5.40 2.35 30.00
N ILE A 132 6.12 3.16 30.75
CA ILE A 132 6.15 4.64 30.75
C ILE A 132 6.54 5.25 29.38
N ASN A 133 6.92 4.41 28.40
CA ASN A 133 7.36 4.78 27.07
C ASN A 133 6.47 4.10 26.03
N VAL A 134 5.35 4.73 25.67
CA VAL A 134 4.57 4.31 24.51
C VAL A 134 5.32 4.69 23.26
N VAL A 135 5.78 3.67 22.54
CA VAL A 135 6.61 3.80 21.34
C VAL A 135 5.71 3.63 20.10
N GLN A 136 5.92 4.45 19.07
CA GLN A 136 5.03 4.51 17.90
C GLN A 136 4.92 3.15 17.16
N ALA A 137 3.71 2.68 16.87
CA ALA A 137 3.46 1.40 16.23
C ALA A 137 2.52 1.57 15.03
N LYS A 138 3.10 1.88 13.87
CA LYS A 138 2.35 2.14 12.63
C LYS A 138 1.85 0.82 12.05
N ALA A 139 0.55 0.71 11.77
CA ALA A 139 0.00 -0.44 11.07
C ALA A 139 0.32 -0.38 9.57
N ALA A 140 0.20 0.81 8.96
CA ALA A 140 0.51 1.00 7.55
C ALA A 140 1.23 2.33 7.25
N LYS A 141 2.09 2.31 6.24
CA LYS A 141 2.77 3.46 5.64
C LYS A 141 2.56 3.43 4.13
N ILE A 142 2.04 4.51 3.56
CA ILE A 142 1.67 4.59 2.15
C ILE A 142 2.40 5.80 1.53
N HIS A 143 3.31 5.50 0.60
CA HIS A 143 4.16 6.44 -0.11
C HIS A 143 3.86 6.47 -1.62
N ALA A 144 2.68 6.02 -2.02
CA ALA A 144 2.33 5.73 -3.40
C ALA A 144 0.96 6.26 -3.81
N ASP A 145 0.81 6.46 -5.12
CA ASP A 145 -0.42 6.97 -5.74
C ASP A 145 -1.36 5.85 -6.19
N LYS A 146 -2.65 6.20 -6.36
CA LYS A 146 -3.70 5.28 -6.83
C LYS A 146 -3.80 4.04 -5.92
N CYS A 147 -3.71 4.24 -4.61
CA CYS A 147 -3.94 3.19 -3.61
C CYS A 147 -5.42 3.13 -3.19
N ALA A 148 -5.96 1.92 -3.03
CA ALA A 148 -7.36 1.70 -2.63
C ALA A 148 -7.48 0.61 -1.56
N PHE A 149 -8.36 0.82 -0.58
CA PHE A 149 -8.58 -0.10 0.54
C PHE A 149 -10.07 -0.33 0.77
N TYR A 150 -10.51 -1.59 0.67
CA TYR A 150 -11.91 -1.95 0.83
C TYR A 150 -12.12 -2.99 1.93
N SER A 151 -12.92 -2.66 2.95
CA SER A 151 -13.17 -3.55 4.09
C SER A 151 -11.87 -4.04 4.76
N CYS A 152 -10.86 -3.18 4.83
CA CYS A 152 -9.62 -3.44 5.55
C CYS A 152 -9.63 -2.74 6.91
N SER A 153 -8.90 -3.28 7.88
CA SER A 153 -8.74 -2.68 9.21
C SER A 153 -7.26 -2.43 9.50
N PHE A 154 -6.93 -1.34 10.19
CA PHE A 154 -5.56 -0.97 10.57
C PHE A 154 -5.48 -0.78 12.08
N LEU A 155 -4.69 -1.59 12.77
CA LEU A 155 -4.59 -1.64 14.23
C LEU A 155 -3.15 -1.35 14.67
N GLY A 156 -2.94 -0.36 15.54
CA GLY A 156 -1.62 0.02 16.04
C GLY A 156 -1.69 1.08 17.14
N VAL A 157 -0.56 1.39 17.76
CA VAL A 157 -0.45 2.33 18.90
C VAL A 157 0.18 3.64 18.43
N GLN A 158 -0.53 4.76 18.60
CA GLN A 158 -0.19 6.11 18.10
C GLN A 158 0.10 6.19 16.57
N LYS A 159 -0.76 6.93 15.84
CA LYS A 159 -0.75 7.10 14.36
C LYS A 159 -0.99 5.78 13.59
N TYR A 160 -2.28 5.46 13.43
CA TYR A 160 -2.80 4.22 12.85
C TYR A 160 -2.43 3.99 11.37
N VAL A 161 -2.32 5.06 10.58
CA VAL A 161 -1.87 5.04 9.17
C VAL A 161 -1.08 6.33 8.90
N LEU A 162 0.03 6.24 8.18
CA LEU A 162 0.71 7.39 7.59
C LEU A 162 0.61 7.33 6.06
N CYS A 163 -0.01 8.34 5.46
CA CYS A 163 -0.07 8.55 4.02
C CYS A 163 0.63 9.87 3.71
N GLU A 164 1.78 9.83 3.02
CA GLU A 164 2.60 11.02 2.75
C GLU A 164 2.38 11.57 1.32
N SER A 165 1.84 10.76 0.40
CA SER A 165 1.61 11.14 -1.00
C SER A 165 0.58 10.22 -1.69
N CYS A 166 -0.64 10.08 -1.16
CA CYS A 166 -1.66 9.22 -1.77
C CYS A 166 -2.87 10.00 -2.24
N ARG A 167 -3.17 9.90 -3.55
CA ARG A 167 -4.54 10.11 -4.05
C ARG A 167 -5.36 8.84 -3.75
N LEU A 168 -6.03 8.82 -2.58
CA LEU A 168 -6.85 7.69 -2.13
C LEU A 168 -8.15 7.61 -2.93
N LEU A 169 -8.30 6.56 -3.75
CA LEU A 169 -9.55 6.27 -4.47
C LEU A 169 -10.43 5.39 -3.58
N GLY A 170 -11.07 6.01 -2.59
CA GLY A 170 -12.12 5.40 -1.78
C GLY A 170 -11.64 4.57 -0.59
N MET A 171 -11.95 5.06 0.62
CA MET A 171 -11.93 4.29 1.86
C MET A 171 -13.36 4.32 2.44
N ARG A 172 -14.04 3.16 2.50
CA ARG A 172 -15.22 2.98 3.37
C ARG A 172 -14.85 1.98 4.45
N SER A 173 -14.20 2.49 5.50
CA SER A 173 -14.06 1.80 6.78
C SER A 173 -15.05 2.47 7.74
N LEU A 174 -16.07 1.73 8.17
CA LEU A 174 -16.86 2.07 9.35
C LEU A 174 -15.94 1.90 10.55
N ASP A 175 -15.24 2.99 10.87
CA ASP A 175 -14.72 3.43 12.17
C ASP A 175 -13.45 4.25 11.93
N GLN A 176 -13.66 5.57 12.07
CA GLN A 176 -12.68 6.62 12.39
C GLN A 176 -11.40 6.69 11.53
N MET A 177 -11.36 7.61 10.57
CA MET A 177 -10.10 8.17 10.08
C MET A 177 -10.19 9.70 10.03
N VAL A 178 -9.42 10.36 10.90
CA VAL A 178 -9.06 11.77 10.75
C VAL A 178 -7.76 11.81 9.96
N VAL A 179 -7.85 12.14 8.68
CA VAL A 179 -6.70 12.56 7.88
C VAL A 179 -6.37 13.98 8.31
N LYS A 180 -5.29 14.18 9.07
CA LYS A 180 -4.68 15.51 9.17
C LYS A 180 -3.77 15.68 7.96
N GLU A 181 -4.22 16.44 6.98
CA GLU A 181 -3.32 17.05 6.00
C GLU A 181 -2.27 17.86 6.76
N GLY A 182 -1.00 17.61 6.44
CA GLY A 182 0.11 18.39 6.98
C GLY A 182 0.04 19.80 6.41
N SER A 183 -0.31 20.79 7.25
CA SER A 183 0.02 22.17 6.98
C SER A 183 1.51 22.35 7.23
N TRP A 184 2.26 22.71 6.19
CA TRP A 184 3.61 23.24 6.36
C TRP A 184 3.52 24.65 6.94
N SER A 185 4.18 24.87 8.07
CA SER A 185 4.72 26.16 8.50
C SER A 185 6.05 25.90 9.17
#